data_AF-A0A0N4W9I4-F1
#
_entry.id   AF-A0A0N4W9I4-F1
#
_cell.length_a   1.000
_cell.length_b   1.000
_cell.length_c   1.000
_cell.angle_alpha   90.00
_cell.angle_beta   90.00
_cell.angle_gamma   90.00
#
_symmetry.space_group_name_H-M   'P 1'
#
loop_
_entity.id
_entity.type
_entity.pdbx_description
1 polymer ?
#
loop_
_entity_poly.entity_id
_entity_poly.type
_entity_poly.pdbx_seq_one_letter_code
_entity_poly.pdbx_strand_id
1 'polypeptide(L)'
;MMATQQKLLVDLQQRMSTPAVTQQESQFDRMARRIDRFSYDPDQDDCFTLWYNRHKDIFDIDCEGMEEKAETRLLVSALDAEGHTRFSRLILPKEPSELNWPETLEALKTLFGTKKSFFRRRSECFRMNFSPNEDIDNFVSSLKARALEANFKGIRHETLECLALVFAFQAPELANYRVRFLRRLDEDKKITIDDLAKEYHAWKSVKDDSKIVEVFNAPEGSQPFATTNLRKIRCCFRGL
;
A
#
# COMPACT_ATOMS: atom_id res chain seq x y z
N MET A 1 -73.54 -39.66 -10.50
CA MET A 1 -72.75 -39.24 -9.32
C MET A 1 -71.23 -39.41 -9.50
N MET A 2 -70.73 -40.41 -10.24
CA MET A 2 -69.27 -40.65 -10.40
C MET A 2 -68.51 -39.56 -11.18
N ALA A 3 -69.12 -38.96 -12.21
CA ALA A 3 -68.46 -37.96 -13.05
C ALA A 3 -68.13 -36.64 -12.30
N THR A 4 -68.93 -36.29 -11.30
CA THR A 4 -68.77 -35.07 -10.51
C THR A 4 -67.62 -35.20 -9.50
N GLN A 5 -67.44 -36.40 -8.92
CA GLN A 5 -66.31 -36.69 -8.03
C GLN A 5 -64.98 -36.66 -8.78
N GLN A 6 -64.96 -37.17 -10.02
CA GLN A 6 -63.73 -37.23 -10.81
C GLN A 6 -63.26 -35.85 -11.28
N LYS A 7 -64.18 -34.94 -11.58
CA LYS A 7 -63.87 -33.53 -11.87
C LYS A 7 -63.25 -32.81 -10.68
N LEU A 8 -63.80 -33.01 -9.49
CA LEU A 8 -63.30 -32.39 -8.25
C LEU A 8 -61.88 -32.85 -7.91
N LEU A 9 -61.57 -34.13 -8.17
CA LEU A 9 -60.25 -34.70 -7.93
C LEU A 9 -59.18 -34.13 -8.89
N VAL A 10 -59.53 -33.95 -10.16
CA VAL A 10 -58.65 -33.33 -11.17
C VAL A 10 -58.43 -31.84 -10.87
N ASP A 11 -59.47 -31.11 -10.46
CA ASP A 11 -59.38 -29.69 -10.10
C ASP A 11 -58.50 -29.47 -8.85
N LEU A 12 -58.61 -30.35 -7.84
CA LEU A 12 -57.77 -30.32 -6.65
C LEU A 12 -56.30 -30.65 -6.98
N GLN A 13 -56.06 -31.59 -7.88
CA GLN A 13 -54.71 -31.99 -8.30
C GLN A 13 -54.01 -30.92 -9.14
N GLN A 14 -54.77 -30.15 -9.93
CA GLN A 14 -54.28 -28.97 -10.64
C GLN A 14 -54.01 -27.78 -9.70
N ARG A 15 -54.84 -27.59 -8.66
CA ARG A 15 -54.63 -26.54 -7.65
C ARG A 15 -53.47 -26.81 -6.69
N MET A 16 -53.15 -28.08 -6.41
CA MET A 16 -51.95 -28.46 -5.64
C MET A 16 -50.67 -28.46 -6.49
N SER A 17 -50.78 -28.32 -7.81
CA SER A 17 -49.67 -28.10 -8.73
C SER A 17 -49.45 -26.59 -8.93
N THR A 18 -49.31 -25.83 -7.84
CA THR A 18 -48.63 -24.54 -7.94
C THR A 18 -47.19 -24.84 -8.39
N PRO A 19 -46.71 -24.30 -9.52
CA PRO A 19 -45.30 -24.36 -9.78
C PRO A 19 -44.64 -23.62 -8.63
N ALA A 20 -43.87 -24.33 -7.80
CA ALA A 20 -42.88 -23.68 -6.98
C ALA A 20 -42.07 -22.83 -7.97
N VAL A 21 -42.24 -21.51 -7.92
CA VAL A 21 -41.49 -20.58 -8.75
C VAL A 21 -40.04 -20.80 -8.33
N THR A 22 -39.37 -21.67 -9.08
CA THR A 22 -37.94 -21.87 -8.96
C THR A 22 -37.41 -20.58 -9.55
N GLN A 23 -37.23 -19.56 -8.72
CA GLN A 23 -36.59 -18.33 -9.13
C GLN A 23 -35.26 -18.74 -9.72
N GLN A 24 -35.15 -18.63 -11.04
CA GLN A 24 -33.94 -18.98 -11.75
C GLN A 24 -32.91 -17.97 -11.30
N GLU A 25 -32.05 -18.41 -10.38
CA GLU A 25 -31.08 -17.54 -9.71
C GLU A 25 -30.19 -16.88 -10.75
N SER A 26 -30.06 -15.55 -10.70
CA SER A 26 -29.22 -14.84 -11.64
C SER A 26 -27.75 -15.26 -11.44
N GLN A 27 -26.95 -15.22 -12.50
CA GLN A 27 -25.50 -15.49 -12.39
C GLN A 27 -24.87 -14.58 -11.31
N PHE A 28 -25.34 -13.33 -11.20
CA PHE A 28 -24.92 -12.37 -10.19
C PHE A 28 -25.16 -12.89 -8.77
N ASP A 29 -26.38 -13.32 -8.44
CA ASP A 29 -26.72 -13.80 -7.09
C ASP A 29 -25.91 -15.05 -6.72
N ARG A 30 -25.74 -15.95 -7.69
CA ARG A 30 -24.94 -17.16 -7.52
C ARG A 30 -23.48 -16.85 -7.23
N MET A 31 -22.89 -15.86 -7.92
CA MET A 31 -21.51 -15.44 -7.66
C MET A 31 -21.38 -14.67 -6.34
N ALA A 32 -22.34 -13.81 -6.02
CA ALA A 32 -22.34 -13.04 -4.77
C ALA A 32 -22.32 -13.94 -3.53
N ARG A 33 -23.00 -15.09 -3.56
CA ARG A 33 -22.97 -16.07 -2.45
C ARG A 33 -21.64 -16.79 -2.28
N ARG A 34 -20.81 -16.84 -3.32
CA ARG A 34 -19.49 -17.50 -3.30
C ARG A 34 -18.38 -16.57 -2.83
N ILE A 35 -18.66 -15.28 -2.73
CA ILE A 35 -17.71 -14.26 -2.31
C ILE A 35 -17.95 -13.96 -0.83
N ASP A 36 -16.97 -14.25 0.01
CA ASP A 36 -17.02 -13.85 1.42
C ASP A 36 -17.00 -12.32 1.53
N ARG A 37 -17.74 -11.77 2.48
CA ARG A 37 -17.73 -10.32 2.73
C ARG A 37 -16.33 -9.84 3.09
N PHE A 38 -15.86 -8.79 2.43
CA PHE A 38 -14.65 -8.08 2.80
C PHE A 38 -14.91 -7.24 4.05
N SER A 39 -14.07 -7.44 5.07
CA SER A 39 -14.02 -6.58 6.25
C SER A 39 -12.61 -6.03 6.41
N TYR A 40 -12.52 -4.74 6.72
CA TYR A 40 -11.24 -4.06 6.86
C TYR A 40 -10.69 -4.24 8.28
N ASP A 41 -9.55 -4.91 8.37
CA ASP A 41 -8.77 -5.03 9.60
C ASP A 41 -7.55 -4.09 9.52
N PRO A 42 -7.46 -3.05 10.38
CA PRO A 42 -6.35 -2.10 10.37
C PRO A 42 -5.02 -2.73 10.81
N ASP A 43 -5.05 -3.86 11.54
CA ASP A 43 -3.86 -4.54 12.05
C ASP A 43 -3.28 -5.53 11.03
N GLN A 44 -4.07 -5.92 10.03
CA GLN A 44 -3.62 -6.75 8.92
C GLN A 44 -3.19 -5.91 7.72
N ASP A 45 -1.91 -6.03 7.35
CA ASP A 45 -1.40 -5.41 6.14
C ASP A 45 -2.02 -6.06 4.89
N ASP A 46 -2.32 -5.21 3.90
CA ASP A 46 -2.77 -5.63 2.56
C ASP A 46 -4.04 -6.51 2.53
N CYS A 47 -4.92 -6.33 3.53
CA CYS A 47 -6.20 -7.04 3.68
C CYS A 47 -6.96 -7.20 2.36
N PHE A 48 -7.09 -6.11 1.60
CA PHE A 48 -7.85 -6.15 0.36
C PHE A 48 -7.19 -6.98 -0.72
N THR A 49 -5.87 -6.89 -0.89
CA THR A 49 -5.16 -7.68 -1.90
C THR A 49 -5.21 -9.18 -1.56
N LEU A 50 -5.06 -9.54 -0.28
CA LEU A 50 -5.19 -10.92 0.17
C LEU A 50 -6.60 -11.47 -0.05
N TRP A 51 -7.62 -10.70 0.35
CA TRP A 51 -9.01 -11.06 0.13
C TRP A 51 -9.34 -11.15 -1.37
N TYR A 52 -8.89 -10.20 -2.17
CA TYR A 52 -9.11 -10.17 -3.62
C TYR A 52 -8.47 -11.39 -4.28
N ASN A 53 -7.21 -11.70 -3.96
CA ASN A 53 -6.50 -12.86 -4.52
C ASN A 53 -7.21 -14.18 -4.20
N ARG A 54 -7.85 -14.31 -3.03
CA ARG A 54 -8.67 -15.49 -2.68
C ARG A 54 -9.86 -15.67 -3.60
N HIS A 55 -10.49 -14.58 -4.03
CA HIS A 55 -11.71 -14.59 -4.84
C HIS A 55 -11.44 -14.26 -6.31
N LYS A 56 -10.19 -14.07 -6.70
CA LYS A 56 -9.80 -13.57 -8.03
C LYS A 56 -10.35 -14.45 -9.15
N ASP A 57 -10.27 -15.76 -8.99
CA ASP A 57 -10.77 -16.72 -10.00
C ASP A 57 -12.30 -16.63 -10.19
N ILE A 58 -13.05 -16.16 -9.18
CA ILE A 58 -14.49 -15.93 -9.32
C ILE A 58 -14.73 -14.81 -10.34
N PHE A 59 -13.93 -13.75 -10.29
CA PHE A 59 -14.04 -12.64 -11.23
C PHE A 59 -13.42 -12.98 -12.59
N ASP A 60 -12.25 -13.61 -12.61
CA ASP A 60 -11.51 -13.87 -13.85
C ASP A 60 -12.09 -15.03 -14.68
N ILE A 61 -12.72 -16.02 -14.03
CA ILE A 61 -13.21 -17.25 -14.67
C ILE A 61 -14.73 -17.37 -14.52
N ASP A 62 -15.26 -17.31 -13.30
CA ASP A 62 -16.68 -17.65 -13.08
C ASP A 62 -17.66 -16.54 -13.49
N CYS A 63 -17.18 -15.30 -13.59
CA CYS A 63 -17.91 -14.16 -14.13
C CYS A 63 -17.78 -14.04 -15.66
N GLU A 64 -17.10 -14.97 -16.34
CA GLU A 64 -16.96 -14.92 -17.80
C GLU A 64 -18.33 -14.76 -18.49
N GLY A 65 -18.41 -13.76 -19.38
CA GLY A 65 -19.65 -13.38 -20.07
C GLY A 65 -20.57 -12.42 -19.31
N MET A 66 -20.23 -12.04 -18.07
CA MET A 66 -20.92 -11.01 -17.33
C MET A 66 -20.50 -9.60 -17.83
N GLU A 67 -21.43 -8.63 -17.78
CA GLU A 67 -21.08 -7.25 -18.12
C GLU A 67 -20.12 -6.68 -17.07
N GLU A 68 -19.07 -5.95 -17.49
CA GLU A 68 -18.08 -5.33 -16.59
C GLU A 68 -18.75 -4.49 -15.48
N LYS A 69 -19.86 -3.80 -15.78
CA LYS A 69 -20.64 -3.06 -14.77
C LYS A 69 -21.25 -3.97 -13.71
N ALA A 70 -21.72 -5.15 -14.08
CA ALA A 70 -22.23 -6.13 -13.13
C ALA A 70 -21.08 -6.73 -12.29
N GLU A 71 -19.91 -6.94 -12.87
CA GLU A 71 -18.71 -7.41 -12.14
C GLU A 71 -18.25 -6.37 -11.12
N THR A 72 -18.22 -5.11 -11.53
CA THR A 72 -17.90 -3.97 -10.67
C THR A 72 -18.89 -3.86 -9.51
N ARG A 73 -20.20 -3.98 -9.78
CA ARG A 73 -21.22 -4.01 -8.72
C ARG A 73 -21.04 -5.21 -7.80
N LEU A 74 -20.66 -6.37 -8.33
CA LEU A 74 -20.42 -7.58 -7.54
C LEU A 74 -19.27 -7.35 -6.55
N LEU A 75 -18.15 -6.79 -7.02
CA LEU A 75 -17.00 -6.44 -6.18
C LEU A 75 -17.38 -5.43 -5.09
N VAL A 76 -18.08 -4.35 -5.44
CA VAL A 76 -18.54 -3.35 -4.46
C VAL A 76 -19.54 -3.96 -3.47
N SER A 77 -20.42 -4.86 -3.94
CA SER A 77 -21.39 -5.55 -3.09
C SER A 77 -20.74 -6.48 -2.09
N ALA A 78 -19.49 -6.90 -2.29
CA ALA A 78 -18.76 -7.75 -1.38
C ALA A 78 -18.21 -7.00 -0.15
N LEU A 79 -18.18 -5.66 -0.18
CA LEU A 79 -17.77 -4.86 0.97
C LEU A 79 -18.78 -5.00 2.13
N ASP A 80 -18.30 -5.01 3.36
CA ASP A 80 -19.15 -4.79 4.53
C ASP A 80 -19.66 -3.34 4.60
N ALA A 81 -20.55 -3.06 5.56
CA ALA A 81 -21.20 -1.75 5.67
C ALA A 81 -20.19 -0.61 5.91
N GLU A 82 -19.16 -0.86 6.71
CA GLU A 82 -18.12 0.14 7.00
C GLU A 82 -17.22 0.37 5.78
N GLY A 83 -16.77 -0.71 5.15
CA GLY A 83 -15.94 -0.70 3.95
C GLY A 83 -16.64 0.02 2.80
N HIS A 84 -17.93 -0.27 2.57
CA HIS A 84 -18.73 0.43 1.59
C HIS A 84 -18.83 1.93 1.91
N THR A 85 -19.08 2.30 3.16
CA THR A 85 -19.15 3.72 3.58
C THR A 85 -17.84 4.46 3.30
N ARG A 86 -16.70 3.84 3.63
CA ARG A 86 -15.38 4.43 3.37
C ARG A 86 -15.10 4.56 1.87
N PHE A 87 -15.47 3.54 1.10
CA PHE A 87 -15.34 3.55 -0.36
C PHE A 87 -16.17 4.66 -1.00
N SER A 88 -17.47 4.75 -0.67
CA SER A 88 -18.35 5.81 -1.18
C SER A 88 -17.83 7.21 -0.86
N ARG A 89 -17.24 7.42 0.33
CA ARG A 89 -16.63 8.71 0.70
C ARG A 89 -15.39 9.03 -0.11
N LEU A 90 -14.56 8.03 -0.45
CA LEU A 90 -13.33 8.22 -1.21
C LEU A 90 -13.61 8.69 -2.64
N ILE A 91 -14.66 8.17 -3.25
CA ILE A 91 -14.94 8.36 -4.68
C ILE A 91 -15.76 9.63 -4.98
N LEU A 92 -16.19 10.36 -3.95
CA LEU A 92 -16.95 11.60 -4.12
C LEU A 92 -16.21 12.58 -5.06
N PRO A 93 -16.94 13.26 -5.96
CA PRO A 93 -18.41 13.35 -6.05
C PRO A 93 -19.09 12.22 -6.86
N LYS A 94 -18.35 11.21 -7.31
CA LYS A 94 -18.93 10.08 -8.07
C LYS A 94 -19.70 9.12 -7.16
N GLU A 95 -20.64 8.38 -7.75
CA GLU A 95 -21.33 7.24 -7.14
C GLU A 95 -20.66 5.90 -7.51
N PRO A 96 -20.80 4.84 -6.69
CA PRO A 96 -20.24 3.52 -6.99
C PRO A 96 -20.64 2.94 -8.36
N SER A 97 -21.82 3.31 -8.86
CA SER A 97 -22.36 2.86 -10.15
C SER A 97 -21.75 3.55 -11.36
N GLU A 98 -21.02 4.66 -11.16
CA GLU A 98 -20.38 5.45 -12.22
C GLU A 98 -18.94 5.00 -12.53
N LEU A 99 -18.33 4.22 -11.63
CA LEU A 99 -16.97 3.70 -11.79
C LEU A 99 -16.97 2.47 -12.70
N ASN A 100 -15.90 2.34 -13.49
CA ASN A 100 -15.58 1.10 -14.19
C ASN A 100 -14.69 0.18 -13.34
N TRP A 101 -14.47 -1.04 -13.81
CA TRP A 101 -13.72 -2.05 -13.06
C TRP A 101 -12.29 -1.61 -12.67
N PRO A 102 -11.44 -1.09 -13.59
CA PRO A 102 -10.12 -0.56 -13.24
C PRO A 102 -10.16 0.54 -12.16
N GLU A 103 -11.05 1.52 -12.31
CA GLU A 103 -11.17 2.63 -11.36
C GLU A 103 -11.59 2.13 -9.96
N THR A 104 -12.56 1.22 -9.89
CA THR A 104 -13.00 0.62 -8.62
C THR A 104 -11.89 -0.17 -7.95
N LEU A 105 -11.16 -1.01 -8.69
CA LEU A 105 -10.05 -1.77 -8.14
C LEU A 105 -8.93 -0.86 -7.61
N GLU A 106 -8.58 0.20 -8.34
CA GLU A 106 -7.56 1.15 -7.91
C GLU A 106 -8.00 1.89 -6.63
N ALA A 107 -9.24 2.34 -6.57
CA ALA A 107 -9.79 3.00 -5.39
C ALA A 107 -9.78 2.07 -4.16
N LEU A 108 -10.19 0.81 -4.31
CA LEU A 108 -10.19 -0.17 -3.21
C LEU A 108 -8.77 -0.52 -2.76
N LYS A 109 -7.82 -0.72 -3.69
CA LYS A 109 -6.40 -0.92 -3.35
C LYS A 109 -5.79 0.30 -2.65
N THR A 110 -6.18 1.50 -3.05
CA THR A 110 -5.72 2.73 -2.41
C THR A 110 -6.26 2.88 -0.99
N LEU A 111 -7.53 2.51 -0.79
CA LEU A 111 -8.21 2.66 0.48
C LEU A 111 -7.82 1.59 1.51
N PHE A 112 -7.74 0.34 1.06
CA PHE A 112 -7.62 -0.86 1.90
C PHE A 112 -6.36 -1.69 1.65
N GLY A 113 -5.50 -1.29 0.72
CA GLY A 113 -4.22 -1.93 0.47
C GLY A 113 -3.14 -1.49 1.45
N THR A 114 -1.94 -2.07 1.30
CA THR A 114 -0.80 -1.72 2.16
C THR A 114 -0.38 -0.24 2.00
N LYS A 115 -0.28 0.46 3.13
CA LYS A 115 0.29 1.82 3.18
C LYS A 115 1.81 1.83 3.33
N LYS A 116 2.44 0.65 3.38
CA LYS A 116 3.89 0.53 3.53
C LYS A 116 4.59 0.91 2.23
N SER A 117 5.53 1.86 2.32
CA SER A 117 6.43 2.17 1.21
C SER A 117 7.22 0.94 0.78
N PHE A 118 7.68 0.93 -0.48
CA PHE A 118 8.55 -0.15 -0.96
C PHE A 118 9.84 -0.25 -0.14
N PHE A 119 10.37 0.88 0.34
CA PHE A 119 11.51 0.88 1.27
C PHE A 119 11.21 0.05 2.52
N ARG A 120 10.07 0.31 3.17
CA ARG A 120 9.70 -0.37 4.42
C ARG A 120 9.53 -1.87 4.19
N ARG A 121 8.82 -2.29 3.15
CA ARG A 121 8.62 -3.71 2.82
C ARG A 121 9.94 -4.44 2.55
N ARG A 122 10.84 -3.82 1.78
CA ARG A 122 12.19 -4.38 1.51
C ARG A 122 13.03 -4.47 2.78
N SER A 123 13.01 -3.43 3.61
CA SER A 123 13.70 -3.40 4.90
C SER A 123 13.21 -4.50 5.84
N GLU A 124 11.89 -4.66 5.97
CA GLU A 124 11.27 -5.73 6.77
C GLU A 124 11.66 -7.12 6.26
N CYS A 125 11.73 -7.32 4.93
CA CYS A 125 12.21 -8.57 4.35
C CYS A 125 13.67 -8.88 4.71
N PHE A 126 14.59 -7.91 4.58
CA PHE A 126 16.00 -8.11 4.94
C PHE A 126 16.25 -8.24 6.44
N ARG A 127 15.33 -7.76 7.28
CA ARG A 127 15.40 -7.85 8.73
C ARG A 127 14.79 -9.14 9.30
N MET A 128 14.26 -10.02 8.45
CA MET A 128 13.83 -11.35 8.89
C MET A 128 15.03 -12.11 9.44
N ASN A 129 14.86 -12.69 10.64
CA ASN A 129 15.89 -13.49 11.29
C ASN A 129 15.31 -14.87 11.59
N PHE A 130 16.06 -15.92 11.26
CA PHE A 130 15.72 -17.29 11.60
C PHE A 130 16.03 -17.55 13.08
N SER A 131 15.05 -18.01 13.85
CA SER A 131 15.28 -18.35 15.26
C SER A 131 15.73 -19.81 15.42
N PRO A 132 16.55 -20.15 16.45
CA PRO A 132 17.09 -21.51 16.60
C PRO A 132 16.05 -22.64 16.71
N ASN A 133 14.82 -22.33 17.12
CA ASN A 133 13.72 -23.29 17.30
C ASN A 133 12.61 -23.13 16.24
N GLU A 134 12.83 -22.31 15.22
CA GLU A 134 11.86 -22.10 14.15
C GLU A 134 11.91 -23.23 13.14
N ASP A 135 10.73 -23.63 12.68
CA ASP A 135 10.61 -24.56 11.56
C ASP A 135 11.01 -23.88 10.25
N ILE A 136 11.90 -24.52 9.49
CA ILE A 136 12.46 -23.91 8.28
C ILE A 136 11.43 -23.74 7.16
N ASP A 137 10.46 -24.65 7.05
CA ASP A 137 9.43 -24.55 6.02
C ASP A 137 8.48 -23.37 6.30
N ASN A 138 8.14 -23.13 7.57
CA ASN A 138 7.40 -21.95 8.00
C ASN A 138 8.19 -20.65 7.76
N PHE A 139 9.49 -20.63 8.07
CA PHE A 139 10.33 -19.46 7.81
C PHE A 139 10.45 -19.16 6.31
N VAL A 140 10.72 -20.18 5.49
CA VAL A 140 10.83 -20.05 4.03
C VAL A 140 9.52 -19.57 3.43
N SER A 141 8.38 -20.08 3.91
CA SER A 141 7.06 -19.62 3.47
C SER A 141 6.84 -18.14 3.79
N SER A 142 7.17 -17.72 5.01
CA SER A 142 7.11 -16.32 5.44
C SER A 142 8.06 -15.42 4.63
N LEU A 143 9.27 -15.89 4.34
CA LEU A 143 10.26 -15.17 3.54
C LEU A 143 9.78 -14.98 2.10
N LYS A 144 9.19 -16.02 1.49
CA LYS A 144 8.59 -15.93 0.15
C LYS A 144 7.47 -14.88 0.09
N ALA A 145 6.59 -14.86 1.10
CA ALA A 145 5.54 -13.86 1.19
C ALA A 145 6.11 -12.44 1.30
N ARG A 146 7.06 -12.20 2.21
CA ARG A 146 7.72 -10.89 2.34
C ARG A 146 8.51 -10.47 1.11
N ALA A 147 9.18 -11.41 0.44
CA ALA A 147 9.94 -11.12 -0.78
C ALA A 147 9.01 -10.70 -1.95
N LEU A 148 7.81 -11.29 -2.03
CA LEU A 148 6.79 -10.89 -2.99
C LEU A 148 6.30 -9.47 -2.71
N GLU A 149 5.97 -9.16 -1.45
CA GLU A 149 5.55 -7.82 -1.03
C GLU A 149 6.62 -6.75 -1.26
N ALA A 150 7.89 -7.10 -1.05
CA ALA A 150 9.04 -6.24 -1.29
C ALA A 150 9.27 -5.91 -2.78
N ASN A 151 8.63 -6.67 -3.68
CA ASN A 151 8.68 -6.50 -5.13
C ASN A 151 10.12 -6.41 -5.67
N PHE A 152 10.96 -7.40 -5.33
CA PHE A 152 12.34 -7.45 -5.79
C PHE A 152 12.48 -7.73 -7.28
N LYS A 153 11.50 -8.38 -7.93
CA LYS A 153 11.56 -8.73 -9.35
C LYS A 153 11.76 -7.53 -10.28
N GLY A 154 11.22 -6.36 -9.91
CA GLY A 154 11.32 -5.13 -10.69
C GLY A 154 12.33 -4.11 -10.15
N ILE A 155 13.18 -4.48 -9.20
CA ILE A 155 14.12 -3.53 -8.59
C ILE A 155 15.29 -3.25 -9.54
N ARG A 156 15.65 -1.97 -9.69
CA ARG A 156 16.86 -1.60 -10.42
C ARG A 156 18.10 -1.76 -9.56
N HIS A 157 19.24 -1.93 -10.21
CA HIS A 157 20.54 -1.94 -9.56
C HIS A 157 20.79 -0.65 -8.77
N GLU A 158 20.54 0.52 -9.37
CA GLU A 158 20.81 1.81 -8.70
C GLU A 158 19.89 2.00 -7.48
N THR A 159 18.68 1.46 -7.52
CA THR A 159 17.78 1.47 -6.35
C THR A 159 18.35 0.62 -5.22
N LEU A 160 18.94 -0.54 -5.51
CA LEU A 160 19.60 -1.36 -4.49
C LEU A 160 20.80 -0.64 -3.87
N GLU A 161 21.62 0.04 -4.68
CA GLU A 161 22.75 0.85 -4.19
C GLU A 161 22.27 1.99 -3.28
N CYS A 162 21.20 2.70 -3.68
CA CYS A 162 20.59 3.73 -2.85
C CYS A 162 20.08 3.18 -1.51
N LEU A 163 19.43 2.01 -1.53
CA LEU A 163 18.98 1.34 -0.31
C LEU A 163 20.16 0.98 0.60
N ALA A 164 21.23 0.43 0.03
CA ALA A 164 22.45 0.09 0.77
C ALA A 164 23.05 1.34 1.43
N LEU A 165 23.07 2.48 0.74
CA LEU A 165 23.52 3.76 1.31
C LEU A 165 22.63 4.19 2.49
N VAL A 166 21.30 4.09 2.37
CA VAL A 166 20.39 4.39 3.48
C VAL A 166 20.65 3.48 4.68
N PHE A 167 20.89 2.18 4.45
CA PHE A 167 21.22 1.23 5.50
C PHE A 167 22.60 1.43 6.13
N ALA A 168 23.55 2.04 5.42
CA ALA A 168 24.87 2.37 5.96
C ALA A 168 24.81 3.52 6.99
N PHE A 169 23.78 4.38 6.91
CA PHE A 169 23.63 5.55 7.77
C PHE A 169 22.94 5.21 9.10
N GLN A 170 23.37 4.19 9.85
CA GLN A 170 22.62 3.71 11.03
C GLN A 170 22.72 4.64 12.26
N ALA A 171 23.81 5.39 12.38
CA ALA A 171 24.09 6.21 13.55
C ALA A 171 22.96 7.25 13.81
N PRO A 172 22.56 7.50 15.07
CA PRO A 172 21.49 8.44 15.40
C PRO A 172 21.72 9.86 14.85
N GLU A 173 22.96 10.33 14.83
CA GLU A 173 23.38 11.67 14.36
C GLU A 173 23.13 11.86 12.86
N LEU A 174 23.00 10.75 12.13
CA LEU A 174 22.76 10.72 10.69
C LEU A 174 21.28 10.63 10.32
N ALA A 175 20.36 10.66 11.29
CA ALA A 175 18.92 10.52 11.06
C ALA A 175 18.36 11.51 10.03
N ASN A 176 18.80 12.77 10.06
CA ASN A 176 18.34 13.80 9.12
C ASN A 176 18.73 13.48 7.67
N TYR A 177 19.88 12.84 7.45
CA TYR A 177 20.29 12.39 6.12
C TYR A 177 19.43 11.22 5.65
N ARG A 178 19.16 10.23 6.52
CA ARG A 178 18.28 9.10 6.20
C ARG A 178 16.90 9.57 5.75
N VAL A 179 16.28 10.49 6.48
CA VAL A 179 14.95 11.03 6.14
C VAL A 179 14.96 11.69 4.75
N ARG A 180 16.00 12.45 4.44
CA ARG A 180 16.14 13.10 3.12
C ARG A 180 16.34 12.11 1.98
N PHE A 181 17.19 11.10 2.18
CA PHE A 181 17.40 10.05 1.19
C PHE A 181 16.11 9.27 0.91
N LEU A 182 15.36 8.93 1.97
CA LEU A 182 14.07 8.25 1.83
C LEU A 182 13.07 9.10 1.06
N ARG A 183 12.96 10.39 1.36
CA ARG A 183 12.08 11.30 0.61
C ARG A 183 12.45 11.34 -0.88
N ARG A 184 13.74 11.46 -1.19
CA ARG A 184 14.25 11.46 -2.57
C ARG A 184 13.95 10.16 -3.32
N LEU A 185 14.04 9.02 -2.63
CA LEU A 185 13.69 7.70 -3.18
C LEU A 185 12.20 7.55 -3.47
N ASP A 186 11.33 8.19 -2.67
CA ASP A 186 9.88 8.20 -2.90
C ASP A 186 9.47 9.18 -4.02
N GLU A 187 10.19 10.30 -4.18
CA GLU A 187 9.92 11.33 -5.20
C GLU A 187 10.36 10.91 -6.61
N ASP A 188 11.60 10.43 -6.77
CA ASP A 188 12.15 10.07 -8.08
C ASP A 188 12.44 8.57 -8.18
N LYS A 189 11.60 7.89 -8.97
CA LYS A 189 11.75 6.46 -9.22
C LYS A 189 13.08 6.12 -9.86
N LYS A 190 13.79 7.04 -10.54
CA LYS A 190 15.05 6.83 -11.28
C LYS A 190 16.30 7.36 -10.58
N ILE A 191 16.21 7.70 -9.30
CA ILE A 191 17.35 8.21 -8.54
C ILE A 191 18.54 7.23 -8.53
N THR A 192 19.75 7.81 -8.52
CA THR A 192 21.02 7.09 -8.43
C THR A 192 21.72 7.34 -7.09
N ILE A 193 22.71 6.51 -6.74
CA ILE A 193 23.51 6.71 -5.53
C ILE A 193 24.30 8.04 -5.58
N ASP A 194 24.74 8.46 -6.76
CA ASP A 194 25.43 9.74 -6.96
C ASP A 194 24.51 10.93 -6.65
N ASP A 195 23.23 10.84 -6.98
CA ASP A 195 22.26 11.89 -6.65
C ASP A 195 22.02 11.99 -5.14
N LEU A 196 22.02 10.86 -4.42
CA LEU A 196 22.00 10.85 -2.96
C LEU A 196 23.30 11.44 -2.37
N ALA A 197 24.45 11.19 -2.99
CA ALA A 197 25.70 11.83 -2.58
C ALA A 197 25.65 13.36 -2.77
N LYS A 198 25.09 13.85 -3.89
CA LYS A 198 24.84 15.28 -4.09
C LYS A 198 23.92 15.86 -3.02
N GLU A 199 22.81 15.17 -2.69
CA GLU A 199 21.89 15.57 -1.61
C GLU A 199 22.62 15.62 -0.26
N TYR A 200 23.49 14.65 0.03
CA TYR A 200 24.32 14.65 1.24
C TYR A 200 25.18 15.91 1.34
N HIS A 201 25.91 16.24 0.27
CA HIS A 201 26.78 17.41 0.23
C HIS A 201 25.99 18.71 0.34
N ALA A 202 24.88 18.83 -0.39
CA ALA A 202 24.00 19.99 -0.31
C ALA A 202 23.46 20.20 1.12
N TRP A 203 22.98 19.13 1.77
CA TRP A 203 22.47 19.24 3.13
C TRP A 203 23.56 19.51 4.15
N LYS A 204 24.76 18.95 3.96
CA LYS A 204 25.90 19.26 4.81
C LYS A 204 26.27 20.74 4.74
N SER A 205 26.30 21.34 3.54
CA SER A 205 26.53 22.77 3.37
C SER A 205 25.49 23.60 4.14
N VAL A 206 24.20 23.30 3.97
CA VAL A 206 23.13 24.01 4.68
C VAL A 206 23.26 23.88 6.20
N LYS A 207 23.65 22.70 6.70
CA LYS A 207 23.86 22.47 8.14
C LYS A 207 25.06 23.28 8.66
N ASP A 208 26.13 23.39 7.88
CA ASP A 208 27.29 24.18 8.25
C ASP A 208 26.97 25.68 8.23
N ASP A 209 26.21 26.16 7.24
CA ASP A 209 25.71 27.54 7.18
C ASP A 209 24.76 27.87 8.34
N SER A 210 23.90 26.94 8.74
CA SER A 210 23.00 27.10 9.89
C SER A 210 23.76 27.36 11.19
N LYS A 211 24.89 26.68 11.41
CA LYS A 211 25.73 26.90 12.60
C LYS A 211 26.31 28.31 12.64
N ILE A 212 26.61 28.90 11.48
CA ILE A 212 27.09 30.29 11.41
C ILE A 212 26.03 31.22 11.99
N VAL A 213 24.76 31.04 11.57
CA VAL A 213 23.63 31.85 12.06
C VAL A 213 23.39 31.66 13.56
N GLU A 214 23.55 30.45 14.09
CA GLU A 214 23.43 30.17 15.53
C GLU A 214 24.49 30.91 16.36
N VAL A 215 25.72 31.02 15.86
CA VAL A 215 26.81 31.77 16.52
C VAL A 215 26.49 33.27 16.59
N PHE A 216 25.82 33.84 15.58
CA PHE A 216 25.39 35.25 15.60
C PHE A 216 24.24 35.54 16.58
N ASN A 217 23.44 34.53 16.93
CA ASN A 217 22.28 34.68 17.80
C ASN A 217 22.57 34.34 19.28
N ALA A 218 23.81 34.02 19.63
CA ALA A 218 24.21 33.81 21.02
C ALA A 218 24.23 35.17 21.76
N PRO A 219 23.55 35.31 22.91
CA PRO A 219 23.60 36.55 23.68
C PRO A 219 25.04 36.84 24.10
N GLU A 220 25.47 38.09 23.90
CA GLU A 220 26.77 38.60 24.33
C GLU A 220 26.97 38.35 25.84
N GLY A 221 27.60 37.24 26.20
CA GLY A 221 27.78 36.87 27.61
C GLY A 221 28.48 35.55 27.90
N SER A 222 28.85 34.76 26.89
CA SER A 222 29.58 33.50 27.11
C SER A 222 30.64 33.23 26.05
N GLN A 223 31.59 34.16 25.88
CA GLN A 223 32.90 33.81 25.36
C GLN A 223 33.86 33.59 26.54
N PRO A 224 34.48 32.40 26.70
CA PRO A 224 35.72 32.31 27.45
C PRO A 224 36.83 32.96 26.61
N PHE A 225 37.49 33.94 27.20
CA PHE A 225 38.70 34.57 26.69
C PHE A 225 39.67 33.53 26.10
N ALA A 226 39.86 33.57 24.77
CA ALA A 226 41.06 33.04 24.14
C ALA A 226 41.87 34.24 23.65
N THR A 227 42.82 34.64 24.48
CA THR A 227 43.88 35.59 24.14
C THR A 227 44.66 35.11 22.92
N THR A 228 44.64 35.94 21.87
CA THR A 228 45.79 36.33 21.04
C THR A 228 46.65 35.22 20.43
N ASN A 229 46.50 35.02 19.11
CA ASN A 229 47.65 35.11 18.19
C ASN A 229 47.21 35.37 16.74
N LEU A 230 46.73 36.60 16.49
CA LEU A 230 46.69 37.19 15.15
C LEU A 230 48.10 37.65 14.75
N ARG A 231 48.94 36.72 14.30
CA ARG A 231 50.13 37.04 13.48
C ARG A 231 50.31 36.00 12.38
N LYS A 232 49.62 36.26 11.26
CA LYS A 232 49.85 35.82 9.86
C LYS A 232 48.51 35.42 9.25
N ILE A 233 47.78 36.41 8.74
CA ILE A 233 47.13 36.44 7.41
C ILE A 233 46.81 37.92 7.21
N ARG A 234 47.83 38.69 6.84
CA ARG A 234 47.66 40.05 6.32
C ARG A 234 48.78 40.32 5.33
N CYS A 235 48.87 39.47 4.30
CA CYS A 235 49.73 39.67 3.13
C CYS A 235 49.12 38.91 1.94
N CYS A 236 47.93 39.32 1.50
CA CYS A 236 47.47 39.21 0.12
C CYS A 236 46.40 40.31 0.00
N PHE A 237 46.55 41.20 -0.98
CA PHE A 237 45.82 42.47 -1.17
C PHE A 237 46.43 43.73 -0.54
N ARG A 238 47.54 44.18 -1.11
CA ARG A 238 47.69 45.53 -1.71
C ARG A 238 49.11 45.70 -2.28
N GLY A 239 49.22 45.85 -3.59
CA GLY A 239 50.41 46.40 -4.26
C GLY A 239 50.74 45.75 -5.60
N LEU A 240 50.27 46.39 -6.68
CA LEU A 240 50.55 46.18 -8.12
C LEU A 240 49.87 44.98 -8.80
#